data_AF-A0A932V7H6-F1
#
_entry.id   AF-A0A932V7H6-F1
#
_cell.length_a   1.000
_cell.length_b   1.000
_cell.length_c   1.000
_cell.angle_alpha   90.00
_cell.angle_beta   90.00
_cell.angle_gamma   90.00
#
_symmetry.space_group_name_H-M   'P 1'
#
loop_
_entity.id
_entity.type
_entity.pdbx_description
1 polymer ?
#
loop_
_entity_poly.entity_id
_entity_poly.type
_entity_poly.pdbx_seq_one_letter_code
_entity_poly.pdbx_strand_id
1 'polypeptide(L)'
;MATPRELIDSLGVSVPADQEFDRVADLTALRRDATGGVYRSNDARGPLLYALVAARRPQRVLEFGTGRGYGALCMAWAMAVHGISGTISTIDLVPQRRSFDWLYRDERGVHEEPSSRESFWRSRFPRAWLERIVPLEGRSASVVERLRRDETGFDLAFVDGGHDRATAGHDLLAAAG
;
A
#
# COMPACT_ATOMS: atom_id res chain seq x y z
N MET A 1 2.43 23.56 7.28
CA MET A 1 2.24 22.30 6.52
C MET A 1 0.90 21.74 6.95
N ALA A 2 0.03 21.37 6.02
CA ALA A 2 -1.25 20.74 6.38
C ALA A 2 -0.98 19.36 7.00
N THR A 3 -1.73 19.01 8.05
CA THR A 3 -1.72 17.68 8.65
C THR A 3 -2.35 16.65 7.69
N PRO A 4 -2.07 15.34 7.84
CA PRO A 4 -2.76 14.31 7.06
C PRO A 4 -4.29 14.39 7.16
N ARG A 5 -4.84 14.78 8.33
CA ARG A 5 -6.28 14.94 8.53
C ARG A 5 -6.84 16.12 7.73
N GLU A 6 -6.18 17.29 7.79
CA GLU A 6 -6.56 18.46 7.00
C GLU A 6 -6.52 18.17 5.49
N LEU A 7 -5.55 17.37 5.04
CA LEU A 7 -5.49 16.92 3.64
C LEU A 7 -6.67 16.01 3.29
N ILE A 8 -7.00 15.02 4.12
CA ILE A 8 -8.15 14.14 3.91
C ILE A 8 -9.45 14.95 3.85
N ASP A 9 -9.65 15.86 4.81
CA ASP A 9 -10.85 16.69 4.88
C ASP A 9 -10.98 17.58 3.64
N SER A 10 -9.87 18.10 3.12
CA SER A 10 -9.85 18.92 1.89
C SER A 10 -10.25 18.16 0.62
N LEU A 11 -10.20 16.83 0.62
CA LEU A 11 -10.58 16.01 -0.54
C LEU A 11 -12.10 15.85 -0.69
N GLY A 12 -12.90 16.24 0.31
CA GLY A 12 -14.36 16.24 0.24
C GLY A 12 -14.98 14.85 0.07
N VAL A 13 -14.29 13.80 0.53
CA VAL A 13 -14.76 12.41 0.47
C VAL A 13 -15.05 11.85 1.85
N SER A 14 -16.09 11.02 1.93
CA SER A 14 -16.35 10.24 3.15
C SER A 14 -15.29 9.13 3.26
N VAL A 15 -14.59 9.10 4.39
CA VAL A 15 -13.66 8.02 4.74
C VAL A 15 -14.28 7.13 5.83
N PRO A 16 -13.96 5.82 5.84
CA PRO A 16 -14.29 4.93 6.96
C PRO A 16 -13.75 5.43 8.29
N ALA A 17 -14.27 4.88 9.39
CA ALA A 17 -13.77 5.18 10.72
C ALA A 17 -12.31 4.72 10.90
N ASP A 18 -11.54 5.44 11.72
CA ASP A 18 -10.12 5.16 11.99
C ASP A 18 -9.89 3.70 12.44
N GLN A 19 -10.84 3.13 13.18
CA GLN A 19 -10.81 1.73 13.65
C GLN A 19 -10.81 0.69 12.52
N GLU A 20 -11.38 1.01 11.36
CA GLU A 20 -11.34 0.10 10.20
C GLU A 20 -9.95 0.09 9.55
N PHE A 21 -9.30 1.26 9.47
CA PHE A 21 -7.91 1.35 9.02
C PHE A 21 -6.96 0.68 10.00
N ASP A 22 -7.22 0.82 11.30
CA ASP A 22 -6.49 0.16 12.37
C ASP A 22 -6.47 -1.37 12.21
N ARG A 23 -7.56 -1.98 11.75
CA ARG A 23 -7.61 -3.43 11.48
C ARG A 23 -6.67 -3.82 10.35
N VAL A 24 -6.64 -3.06 9.26
CA VAL A 24 -5.71 -3.32 8.14
C VAL A 24 -4.26 -3.09 8.59
N ALA A 25 -4.03 -2.05 9.40
CA ALA A 25 -2.72 -1.71 9.95
C ALA A 25 -2.22 -2.77 10.94
N ASP A 26 -3.08 -3.29 11.82
CA ASP A 26 -2.75 -4.37 12.75
C ASP A 26 -2.32 -5.64 12.02
N LEU A 27 -2.91 -5.89 10.84
CA LEU A 27 -2.57 -7.03 10.00
C LEU A 27 -1.28 -6.86 9.19
N THR A 28 -0.84 -5.62 8.89
CA THR A 28 0.21 -5.40 7.87
C THR A 28 1.31 -4.41 8.29
N ALA A 29 0.99 -3.45 9.15
CA ALA A 29 1.87 -2.37 9.56
C ALA A 29 2.50 -2.57 10.94
N LEU A 30 2.20 -3.68 11.62
CA LEU A 30 2.74 -3.94 12.95
C LEU A 30 4.26 -4.22 12.92
N ARG A 31 5.00 -3.62 13.85
CA ARG A 31 6.47 -3.75 13.99
C ARG A 31 6.83 -3.92 15.47
N ARG A 32 8.02 -4.48 15.71
CA ARG A 32 8.66 -4.48 17.02
C ARG A 32 9.68 -3.35 17.11
N ASP A 33 9.72 -2.67 18.23
CA ASP A 33 10.83 -1.80 18.60
C ASP A 33 11.98 -2.60 19.24
N ALA A 34 13.09 -1.92 19.56
CA ALA A 34 14.27 -2.54 20.15
C ALA A 34 14.03 -3.12 21.57
N THR A 35 12.96 -2.72 22.24
CA THR A 35 12.55 -3.21 23.56
C THR A 35 11.57 -4.40 23.48
N GLY A 36 11.16 -4.78 22.27
CA GLY A 36 10.13 -5.80 22.03
C GLY A 36 8.70 -5.25 22.06
N GLY A 37 8.54 -3.95 22.29
CA GLY A 37 7.26 -3.24 22.22
C GLY A 37 6.68 -3.26 20.80
N VAL A 38 5.35 -3.31 20.71
CA VAL A 38 4.65 -3.50 19.44
C VAL A 38 3.92 -2.22 19.07
N TYR A 39 4.18 -1.71 17.86
CA TYR A 39 3.58 -0.47 17.36
C TYR A 39 3.19 -0.59 15.88
N ARG A 40 2.29 0.29 15.41
CA ARG A 40 1.93 0.42 14.00
C ARG A 40 2.86 1.44 13.34
N SER A 41 3.49 1.06 12.25
CA SER A 41 4.28 1.98 11.44
C SER A 41 3.40 2.69 10.41
N ASN A 42 3.60 4.00 10.22
CA ASN A 42 2.95 4.79 9.16
C ASN A 42 1.41 4.73 9.15
N ASP A 43 0.77 4.82 10.32
CA ASP A 43 -0.68 4.66 10.54
C ASP A 43 -1.55 5.59 9.68
N ALA A 44 -1.23 6.89 9.62
CA ALA A 44 -1.99 7.92 8.92
C ALA A 44 -1.98 7.76 7.38
N ARG A 45 -1.09 6.92 6.85
CA ARG A 45 -0.92 6.73 5.40
C ARG A 45 -2.11 6.04 4.76
N GLY A 46 -2.67 5.01 5.41
CA GLY A 46 -3.80 4.25 4.91
C GLY A 46 -5.02 5.13 4.62
N PRO A 47 -5.50 5.91 5.60
CA PRO A 47 -6.61 6.85 5.41
C PRO A 47 -6.38 7.85 4.28
N LEU A 48 -5.17 8.43 4.19
CA LEU A 48 -4.84 9.40 3.15
C LEU A 48 -4.87 8.78 1.75
N LEU A 49 -4.25 7.61 1.57
CA LEU A 49 -4.22 6.91 0.28
C LEU A 49 -5.63 6.44 -0.13
N TYR A 50 -6.43 5.95 0.82
CA TYR A 50 -7.84 5.64 0.58
C TYR A 50 -8.59 6.88 0.06
N ALA A 51 -8.46 8.01 0.77
CA ALA A 51 -9.15 9.24 0.42
C ALA A 51 -8.74 9.77 -0.96
N LEU A 52 -7.45 9.71 -1.29
CA LEU A 52 -6.93 10.10 -2.61
C LEU A 52 -7.52 9.23 -3.73
N VAL A 53 -7.57 7.92 -3.55
CA VAL A 53 -8.18 7.01 -4.54
C VAL A 53 -9.68 7.25 -4.67
N ALA A 54 -10.39 7.42 -3.56
CA ALA A 54 -11.83 7.71 -3.56
C ALA A 54 -12.14 9.03 -4.29
N ALA A 55 -11.35 10.08 -4.04
CA ALA A 55 -11.56 11.41 -4.60
C ALA A 55 -11.17 11.51 -6.07
N ARG A 56 -10.03 10.90 -6.44
CA ARG A 56 -9.45 11.04 -7.80
C ARG A 56 -9.86 9.93 -8.75
N ARG A 57 -10.39 8.82 -8.22
CA ARG A 57 -10.86 7.65 -8.98
C ARG A 57 -9.86 7.15 -10.05
N PRO A 58 -8.57 6.99 -9.70
CA PRO A 58 -7.54 6.62 -10.67
C PRO A 58 -7.83 5.26 -11.31
N GLN A 59 -7.53 5.12 -12.60
CA GLN A 59 -7.58 3.82 -13.28
C GLN A 59 -6.25 3.08 -13.14
N ARG A 60 -5.14 3.80 -12.97
CA ARG A 60 -3.79 3.25 -12.90
C ARG A 60 -3.01 3.87 -11.76
N VAL A 61 -2.72 3.05 -10.75
CA VAL A 61 -1.91 3.45 -9.60
C VAL A 61 -0.58 2.72 -9.65
N LEU A 62 0.51 3.44 -9.37
CA LEU A 62 1.83 2.86 -9.15
C LEU A 62 2.26 3.05 -7.69
N GLU A 63 2.64 1.97 -7.01
CA GLU A 63 3.24 2.02 -5.68
C GLU A 63 4.68 1.51 -5.75
N PHE A 64 5.62 2.29 -5.22
CA PHE A 64 6.99 1.85 -4.99
C PHE A 64 7.19 1.49 -3.53
N GLY A 65 7.64 0.26 -3.24
CA GLY A 65 7.76 -0.25 -1.88
C GLY A 65 6.43 -0.81 -1.38
N THR A 66 6.15 -2.08 -1.66
CA THR A 66 4.93 -2.73 -1.18
C THR A 66 5.02 -3.06 0.31
N GLY A 67 6.21 -3.45 0.78
CA GLY A 67 6.43 -3.90 2.15
C GLY A 67 5.50 -5.06 2.51
N ARG A 68 4.61 -4.84 3.49
CA ARG A 68 3.56 -5.80 3.89
C ARG A 68 2.17 -5.46 3.35
N GLY A 69 2.03 -4.36 2.59
CA GLY A 69 0.83 -4.04 1.81
C GLY A 69 -0.16 -3.04 2.38
N TYR A 70 0.14 -2.36 3.50
CA TYR A 70 -0.83 -1.45 4.14
C TYR A 70 -1.38 -0.39 3.16
N GLY A 71 -0.50 0.28 2.42
CA GLY A 71 -0.87 1.29 1.41
C GLY A 71 -1.70 0.69 0.27
N ALA A 72 -1.14 -0.28 -0.45
CA ALA A 72 -1.81 -1.03 -1.51
C ALA A 72 -3.22 -1.53 -1.12
N LEU A 73 -3.36 -2.14 0.07
CA LEU A 73 -4.65 -2.68 0.52
C LEU A 73 -5.66 -1.57 0.83
N CYS A 74 -5.23 -0.43 1.39
CA CYS A 74 -6.13 0.72 1.61
C CYS A 74 -6.58 1.35 0.29
N MET A 75 -5.69 1.43 -0.71
CA MET A 75 -6.05 1.89 -2.05
C MET A 75 -7.00 0.93 -2.75
N ALA A 76 -6.74 -0.38 -2.65
CA ALA A 76 -7.58 -1.42 -3.23
C ALA A 76 -8.96 -1.46 -2.57
N TRP A 77 -9.02 -1.23 -1.26
CA TRP A 77 -10.26 -1.07 -0.53
C TRP A 77 -11.10 0.09 -1.07
N ALA A 78 -10.51 1.27 -1.26
CA ALA A 78 -11.19 2.41 -1.86
C ALA A 78 -11.71 2.08 -3.26
N MET A 79 -10.89 1.41 -4.10
CA MET A 79 -11.33 1.00 -5.43
C MET A 79 -12.54 0.07 -5.38
N ALA A 80 -12.52 -0.92 -4.49
CA ALA A 80 -13.62 -1.88 -4.34
C ALA A 80 -14.92 -1.21 -3.87
N VAL A 81 -14.86 -0.37 -2.84
CA VAL A 81 -16.05 0.29 -2.26
C VAL A 81 -16.63 1.33 -3.22
N HIS A 82 -15.79 2.07 -3.93
CA HIS A 82 -16.23 3.14 -4.82
C HIS A 82 -16.45 2.69 -6.28
N GLY A 83 -16.42 1.38 -6.55
CA GLY A 83 -16.66 0.81 -7.88
C GLY A 83 -15.67 1.30 -8.93
N ILE A 84 -14.41 1.53 -8.55
CA ILE A 84 -13.36 1.98 -9.46
C ILE A 84 -12.75 0.73 -10.11
N SER A 85 -12.81 0.65 -11.45
CA SER A 85 -12.31 -0.49 -12.24
C SER A 85 -10.79 -0.56 -12.37
N GLY A 86 -10.06 0.36 -11.76
CA GLY A 86 -8.61 0.51 -11.90
C GLY A 86 -7.78 -0.61 -11.26
N THR A 87 -6.47 -0.47 -11.47
CA THR A 87 -5.43 -1.40 -11.05
C THR A 87 -4.32 -0.65 -10.30
N ILE A 88 -3.73 -1.33 -9.31
CA ILE A 88 -2.61 -0.86 -8.49
C ILE A 88 -1.42 -1.77 -8.77
N SER A 89 -0.46 -1.27 -9.53
CA SER A 89 0.83 -1.93 -9.74
C SER A 89 1.75 -1.61 -8.57
N THR A 90 2.18 -2.63 -7.82
CA THR A 90 3.09 -2.43 -6.68
C THR A 90 4.46 -3.00 -7.02
N ILE A 91 5.54 -2.27 -6.72
CA ILE A 91 6.91 -2.69 -7.01
C ILE A 91 7.66 -2.94 -5.71
N ASP A 92 8.25 -4.13 -5.57
CA ASP A 92 9.11 -4.46 -4.44
C ASP A 92 10.28 -5.34 -4.86
N LEU A 93 11.40 -5.23 -4.14
CA LEU A 93 12.55 -6.15 -4.31
C LEU A 93 12.25 -7.52 -3.73
N VAL A 94 11.44 -7.57 -2.68
CA VAL A 94 11.02 -8.83 -2.07
C VAL A 94 9.95 -9.45 -3.00
N PRO A 95 10.04 -10.75 -3.33
CA PRO A 95 8.99 -11.47 -4.05
C PRO A 95 7.69 -11.59 -3.25
N GLN A 96 6.54 -11.60 -3.91
CA GLN A 96 5.23 -11.83 -3.26
C GLN A 96 5.16 -13.15 -2.49
N ARG A 97 5.83 -14.18 -3.02
CA ARG A 97 5.85 -15.54 -2.47
C ARG A 97 6.95 -15.78 -1.44
N ARG A 98 7.85 -14.80 -1.23
CA ARG A 98 8.89 -14.93 -0.21
C ARG A 98 8.24 -14.93 1.16
N SER A 99 8.43 -16.02 1.90
CA SER A 99 8.02 -16.11 3.30
C SER A 99 8.98 -15.34 4.21
N PHE A 100 8.47 -14.69 5.24
CA PHE A 100 9.21 -14.03 6.32
C PHE A 100 8.36 -14.02 7.59
N ASP A 101 8.97 -13.73 8.73
CA ASP A 101 8.25 -13.63 9.99
C ASP A 101 7.27 -12.44 9.94
N TRP A 102 5.99 -12.77 9.99
CA TRP A 102 4.90 -11.83 9.84
C TRP A 102 4.28 -11.54 11.20
N LEU A 103 4.65 -10.40 11.77
CA LEU A 103 4.02 -9.87 12.98
C LEU A 103 2.69 -9.20 12.64
N TYR A 104 1.61 -9.59 13.31
CA TYR A 104 0.29 -8.99 13.19
C TYR A 104 -0.50 -9.05 14.49
N ARG A 105 -1.62 -8.32 14.54
CA ARG A 105 -2.58 -8.36 15.64
C ARG A 105 -3.98 -8.65 15.09
N ASP A 106 -4.72 -9.49 15.80
CA ASP A 106 -6.14 -9.73 15.57
C ASP A 106 -6.89 -9.80 16.92
N GLU A 107 -8.15 -10.25 16.90
CA GLU A 107 -9.00 -10.37 18.08
C GLU A 107 -8.42 -11.30 19.17
N ARG A 108 -7.52 -12.22 18.80
CA ARG A 108 -6.87 -13.18 19.72
C ARG A 108 -5.56 -12.64 20.29
N GLY A 109 -5.11 -11.46 19.86
CA GLY A 109 -3.89 -10.83 20.35
C GLY A 109 -2.84 -10.61 19.27
N VAL A 110 -1.58 -10.53 19.69
CA VAL A 110 -0.42 -10.34 18.80
C VAL A 110 0.17 -11.69 18.44
N HIS A 111 0.42 -11.90 17.15
CA HIS A 111 0.94 -13.14 16.59
C HIS A 111 2.15 -12.87 15.72
N GLU A 112 2.99 -13.88 15.59
CA GLU A 112 4.14 -13.86 14.69
C GLU A 112 4.30 -15.25 14.08
N GLU A 113 4.18 -15.33 12.76
CA GLU A 113 4.28 -16.61 12.04
C GLU A 113 4.95 -16.42 10.67
N PRO A 114 5.63 -17.46 10.14
CA PRO A 114 6.16 -17.40 8.79
C PRO A 114 5.04 -17.30 7.76
N SER A 115 5.00 -16.21 6.99
CA SER A 115 4.07 -16.08 5.87
C SER A 115 4.65 -15.28 4.73
N SER A 116 4.15 -15.53 3.52
CA SER A 116 4.33 -14.65 2.37
C SER A 116 3.21 -13.61 2.32
N ARG A 117 3.40 -12.52 1.56
CA ARG A 117 2.32 -11.57 1.28
C ARG A 117 1.15 -12.28 0.58
N GLU A 118 1.42 -13.16 -0.39
CA GLU A 118 0.38 -13.85 -1.17
C GLU A 118 -0.49 -14.72 -0.26
N SER A 119 0.14 -15.52 0.61
CA SER A 119 -0.54 -16.39 1.57
C SER A 119 -1.31 -15.57 2.61
N PHE A 120 -0.64 -14.60 3.22
CA PHE A 120 -1.23 -13.79 4.29
C PHE A 120 -2.44 -13.02 3.76
N TRP A 121 -2.28 -12.36 2.61
CA TRP A 121 -3.34 -11.53 2.06
C TRP A 121 -4.57 -12.34 1.65
N ARG A 122 -4.36 -13.48 0.97
CA ARG A 122 -5.47 -14.36 0.54
C ARG A 122 -6.29 -14.91 1.71
N SER A 123 -5.69 -15.06 2.88
CA SER A 123 -6.39 -15.60 4.06
C SER A 123 -7.14 -14.53 4.87
N ARG A 124 -6.82 -13.23 4.69
CA ARG A 124 -7.31 -12.15 5.57
C ARG A 124 -8.07 -11.03 4.87
N PHE A 125 -7.88 -10.82 3.58
CA PHE A 125 -8.49 -9.71 2.86
C PHE A 125 -9.48 -10.17 1.79
N PRO A 126 -10.51 -9.35 1.49
CA PRO A 126 -11.48 -9.67 0.45
C PRO A 126 -10.82 -9.85 -0.92
N ARG A 127 -11.24 -10.87 -1.66
CA ARG A 127 -10.79 -11.12 -3.03
C ARG A 127 -10.93 -9.90 -3.93
N ALA A 128 -12.01 -9.14 -3.78
CA ALA A 128 -12.26 -7.91 -4.54
C ALA A 128 -11.21 -6.81 -4.33
N TRP A 129 -10.47 -6.82 -3.21
CA TRP A 129 -9.33 -5.92 -3.02
C TRP A 129 -8.10 -6.49 -3.71
N LEU A 130 -7.83 -7.78 -3.52
CA LEU A 130 -6.64 -8.44 -4.06
C LEU A 130 -6.61 -8.42 -5.59
N GLU A 131 -7.76 -8.54 -6.24
CA GLU A 131 -7.89 -8.44 -7.70
C GLU A 131 -7.55 -7.05 -8.26
N ARG A 132 -7.45 -6.01 -7.41
CA ARG A 132 -6.98 -4.67 -7.80
C ARG A 132 -5.47 -4.55 -7.81
N ILE A 133 -4.74 -5.48 -7.19
CA ILE A 133 -3.31 -5.34 -6.94
C ILE A 133 -2.53 -6.25 -7.88
N VAL A 134 -1.64 -5.66 -8.67
CA VAL A 134 -0.70 -6.34 -9.55
C VAL A 134 0.71 -6.20 -8.96
N PRO A 135 1.21 -7.23 -8.25
CA PRO A 135 2.53 -7.20 -7.66
C PRO A 135 3.61 -7.42 -8.73
N LEU A 136 4.64 -6.57 -8.71
CA LEU A 136 5.78 -6.60 -9.61
C LEU A 136 7.07 -6.69 -8.79
N GLU A 137 7.94 -7.62 -9.19
CA GLU A 137 9.22 -7.85 -8.54
C GLU A 137 10.36 -7.19 -9.31
N GLY A 138 11.24 -6.51 -8.58
CA GLY A 138 12.52 -6.04 -9.10
C GLY A 138 12.83 -4.61 -8.72
N ARG A 139 13.93 -4.10 -9.27
CA ARG A 139 14.35 -2.70 -9.07
C ARG A 139 13.37 -1.78 -9.77
N SER A 140 12.92 -0.73 -9.09
CA SER A 140 11.92 0.22 -9.58
C SER A 140 12.22 0.75 -10.98
N ALA A 141 13.47 1.15 -11.23
CA ALA A 141 13.95 1.61 -12.55
C ALA A 141 13.60 0.65 -13.69
N SER A 142 14.00 -0.61 -13.52
CA SER A 142 13.87 -1.64 -14.56
C SER A 142 12.42 -2.06 -14.76
N VAL A 143 11.66 -2.13 -13.66
CA VAL A 143 10.24 -2.49 -13.74
C VAL A 143 9.44 -1.38 -14.42
N VAL A 144 9.67 -0.12 -14.07
CA VAL A 144 8.95 1.01 -14.66
C VAL A 144 9.33 1.23 -16.12
N GLU A 145 10.61 1.05 -16.49
CA GLU A 145 11.02 1.09 -17.89
C GLU A 145 10.24 0.07 -18.73
N ARG A 146 10.04 -1.15 -18.18
CA ARG A 146 9.23 -2.18 -18.82
C ARG A 146 7.75 -1.77 -18.91
N LEU A 147 7.16 -1.29 -17.81
CA LEU A 147 5.76 -0.85 -17.80
C LEU A 147 5.50 0.27 -18.82
N ARG A 148 6.37 1.29 -18.89
CA ARG A 148 6.23 2.41 -19.85
C ARG A 148 6.22 1.98 -21.31
N ARG A 149 6.87 0.86 -21.67
CA ARG A 149 6.85 0.33 -23.04
C ARG A 149 5.49 -0.25 -23.41
N ASP A 150 4.73 -0.70 -22.42
CA ASP A 150 3.47 -1.43 -22.58
C ASP A 150 2.24 -0.58 -22.17
N GLU A 151 2.45 0.58 -21.54
CA GLU A 151 1.42 1.32 -20.80
C GLU A 151 1.40 2.85 -21.04
N THR A 152 0.21 3.41 -21.27
CA THR A 152 -0.07 4.86 -21.23
C THR A 152 -0.16 5.40 -19.80
N GLY A 153 0.99 5.71 -19.18
CA GLY A 153 1.12 6.54 -17.95
C GLY A 153 0.41 6.03 -16.67
N PHE A 154 0.60 6.74 -15.55
CA PHE A 154 -0.08 6.47 -14.27
C PHE A 154 -0.88 7.70 -13.82
N ASP A 155 -2.07 7.48 -13.28
CA ASP A 155 -2.95 8.56 -12.77
C ASP A 155 -2.56 8.99 -11.35
N LEU A 156 -1.93 8.08 -10.61
CA LEU A 156 -1.47 8.30 -9.25
C LEU A 156 -0.23 7.45 -9.01
N ALA A 157 0.80 8.06 -8.44
CA ALA A 157 1.99 7.37 -7.99
C ALA A 157 2.24 7.62 -6.50
N PHE A 158 2.53 6.55 -5.77
CA PHE A 158 2.90 6.59 -4.36
C PHE A 158 4.34 6.07 -4.20
N VAL A 159 5.21 6.92 -3.69
CA VAL A 159 6.64 6.64 -3.52
C VAL A 159 6.94 6.33 -2.06
N ASP A 160 7.29 5.08 -1.77
CA ASP A 160 7.66 4.58 -0.44
C ASP A 160 8.89 3.66 -0.47
N GLY A 161 9.64 3.68 -1.58
CA GLY A 161 10.85 2.88 -1.77
C GLY A 161 12.10 3.49 -1.09
N GLY A 162 12.98 2.62 -0.56
CA GLY A 162 14.35 2.93 -0.10
C GLY A 162 14.49 3.86 1.12
N HIS A 163 13.46 4.64 1.44
CA HIS A 163 13.42 5.65 2.51
C HIS A 163 14.62 6.64 2.48
N ASP A 164 15.27 6.79 1.32
CA ASP A 164 16.37 7.72 1.09
C ASP A 164 16.04 8.65 -0.09
N ARG A 165 16.65 9.84 -0.10
CA ARG A 165 16.36 10.89 -1.08
C ARG A 165 16.68 10.47 -2.52
N ALA A 166 17.68 9.62 -2.72
CA ALA A 166 18.09 9.19 -4.05
C ALA A 166 17.06 8.21 -4.64
N THR A 167 16.61 7.23 -3.84
CA THR A 167 15.55 6.30 -4.24
C THR A 167 14.23 7.03 -4.46
N ALA A 168 13.84 7.93 -3.56
CA ALA A 168 12.61 8.70 -3.71
C ALA A 168 12.62 9.62 -4.95
N GLY A 169 13.74 10.29 -5.22
CA GLY A 169 13.89 11.14 -6.40
C GLY A 169 13.86 10.34 -7.71
N HIS A 170 14.48 9.16 -7.71
CA HIS A 170 14.47 8.26 -8.84
C HIS A 170 13.05 7.73 -9.14
N ASP A 171 12.33 7.28 -8.11
CA ASP A 171 10.96 6.77 -8.25
C ASP A 171 9.98 7.86 -8.74
N LEU A 172 10.15 9.11 -8.30
CA LEU A 172 9.36 10.25 -8.80
C LEU A 172 9.60 10.50 -10.29
N LEU A 173 10.85 10.51 -10.75
CA LEU A 173 11.18 10.67 -12.17
C LEU A 173 10.66 9.49 -13.02
N ALA A 174 10.68 8.28 -12.43
CA ALA A 174 10.12 7.09 -13.05
C ALA A 174 8.58 7.14 -13.13
N ALA A 175 7.89 7.81 -12.22
CA ALA A 175 6.44 7.97 -12.30
C ALA A 175 5.98 9.09 -13.25
N ALA A 176 6.78 10.15 -13.43
CA ALA A 176 6.35 11.39 -14.07
C ALA A 176 6.56 11.46 -15.61
N GLY A 177 7.43 10.61 -16.15
CA GLY A 177 7.63 10.45 -17.60
C GLY A 177 6.85 9.28 -18.19
#